data_AF-A0AB36FRK8-F1
#
_entry.id   AF-A0AB36FRK8-F1
#
_cell.length_a   1.000
_cell.length_b   1.000
_cell.length_c   1.000
_cell.angle_alpha   90.00
_cell.angle_beta   90.00
_cell.angle_gamma   90.00
#
_symmetry.space_group_name_H-M   'P 1'
#
loop_
_entity.id
_entity.type
_entity.pdbx_description
1 polymer ?
#
loop_
_entity_poly.entity_id
_entity_poly.type
_entity_poly.pdbx_seq_one_letter_code
_entity_poly.pdbx_strand_id
1 'polypeptide(L)'
;MNICSKAEFNFCASRFRDSINNVYGFVIKPSKVRELLAKCAGFKSHNSLLSKLPIDAEIWLQDTASSLLDWLIKEFNGMTVETSLILKDVFDDQRERSDNVGANFAISEYGYIRQTNTDSGEDVICLTPLGRRILDVAQLTVSDLENGQAYTDDIVLAVDKLRHVIDEHPNNPWPKAVYLTTLAPLYYQGGWADNLKRSNSGGLLPDHNSSFEVNALANSDMFLDMAIETVSQFRGWIGSNHKRLSDHRLISQHGEPYYYPAALYWSAKIALNAGHFELAKKWFTWHAQIVPGDNFGARYYLSALSLIRRKNRIKTYFPKDEFCDCWGWLCLAVDAFILGKAESAVQLFIKSVKDNYGSFEIFGGMLATRNDIKIMSNHSAPAFVNELMFITKPFWEANSNAMEFFRSICSAPGMVDAVSEYHLAQSNKIGLAFKDPKDVARIRTKCVKAENALDELITTYIEQINSQ
;
A
#
# COMPACT_ATOMS: atom_id res chain seq x y z
N MET A 1 15.52 12.41 -28.15
CA MET A 1 14.29 12.78 -27.39
C MET A 1 13.12 12.59 -28.33
N ASN A 2 12.05 11.91 -27.93
CA ASN A 2 10.89 11.74 -28.81
C ASN A 2 9.78 12.75 -28.46
N ILE A 3 9.18 13.38 -29.47
CA ILE A 3 7.89 14.06 -29.33
C ILE A 3 6.83 12.98 -29.41
N CYS A 4 6.13 12.72 -28.31
CA CYS A 4 5.20 11.59 -28.16
C CYS A 4 3.74 12.02 -28.26
N SER A 5 3.44 13.31 -28.11
CA SER A 5 2.07 13.82 -28.10
C SER A 5 1.86 15.12 -28.88
N LYS A 6 0.60 15.37 -29.24
CA LYS A 6 0.16 16.65 -29.83
C LYS A 6 0.43 17.83 -28.90
N ALA A 7 0.36 17.63 -27.58
CA ALA A 7 0.59 18.67 -26.59
C ALA A 7 2.06 19.11 -26.59
N GLU A 8 3.00 18.16 -26.57
CA GLU A 8 4.45 18.42 -26.64
C GLU A 8 4.81 19.16 -27.93
N PHE A 9 4.32 18.69 -29.10
CA PHE A 9 4.56 19.39 -30.36
C PHE A 9 4.02 20.83 -30.36
N ASN A 10 2.80 21.03 -29.84
CA ASN A 10 2.20 22.37 -29.77
C ASN A 10 2.96 23.30 -28.83
N PHE A 11 3.54 22.75 -27.75
CA PHE A 11 4.38 23.50 -26.84
C PHE A 11 5.67 23.96 -27.54
N CYS A 12 6.41 23.05 -28.20
CA CYS A 12 7.60 23.41 -28.98
C CYS A 12 7.27 24.49 -30.03
N ALA A 13 6.15 24.33 -30.73
CA ALA A 13 5.69 25.31 -31.71
C ALA A 13 5.39 26.69 -31.09
N SER A 14 4.85 26.75 -29.88
CA SER A 14 4.64 28.03 -29.19
C SER A 14 5.96 28.67 -28.77
N ARG A 15 6.89 27.90 -28.20
CA ARG A 15 8.21 28.41 -27.79
C ARG A 15 9.04 28.90 -28.97
N PHE A 16 9.02 28.15 -30.07
CA PHE A 16 9.65 28.56 -31.31
C PHE A 16 9.07 29.90 -31.80
N ARG A 17 7.74 30.03 -31.82
CA ARG A 17 7.07 31.29 -32.20
C ARG A 17 7.53 32.45 -31.32
N ASP A 18 7.52 32.25 -30.01
CA ASP A 18 7.83 33.31 -29.04
C ASP A 18 9.31 33.71 -29.15
N SER A 19 10.20 32.74 -29.37
CA SER A 19 11.64 32.98 -29.58
C SER A 19 11.90 33.73 -30.89
N ILE A 20 11.23 33.37 -31.98
CA ILE A 20 11.30 34.12 -33.25
C ILE A 20 10.84 35.56 -33.07
N ASN A 21 9.74 35.78 -32.34
CA ASN A 21 9.27 37.14 -32.05
C ASN A 21 10.25 37.93 -31.18
N ASN A 22 10.88 37.29 -30.20
CA ASN A 22 11.85 37.93 -29.31
C ASN A 22 13.14 38.31 -30.04
N VAL A 23 13.63 37.45 -30.94
CA VAL A 23 14.90 37.67 -31.66
C VAL A 23 14.72 38.62 -32.85
N TYR A 24 13.63 38.48 -33.60
CA TYR A 24 13.46 39.18 -34.88
C TYR A 24 12.31 40.20 -34.89
N GLY A 25 11.55 40.34 -33.81
CA GLY A 25 10.54 41.40 -33.65
C GLY A 25 9.26 41.22 -34.46
N PHE A 26 8.97 40.02 -34.98
CA PHE A 26 7.76 39.75 -35.75
C PHE A 26 7.02 38.49 -35.29
N VAL A 27 5.70 38.49 -35.47
CA VAL A 27 4.82 37.41 -34.99
C VAL A 27 4.33 36.53 -36.14
N ILE A 28 4.59 35.23 -36.04
CA ILE A 28 3.97 34.22 -36.92
C ILE A 28 2.71 33.65 -36.24
N LYS A 29 1.61 33.53 -36.97
CA LYS A 29 0.38 32.91 -36.45
C LYS A 29 0.66 31.47 -35.98
N PRO A 30 0.14 31.03 -34.81
CA PRO A 30 0.45 29.70 -34.27
C PRO A 30 0.09 28.53 -35.18
N SER A 31 -0.99 28.62 -35.98
CA SER A 31 -1.31 27.60 -36.99
C SER A 31 -0.24 27.49 -38.07
N LYS A 32 0.34 28.62 -38.47
CA LYS A 32 1.39 28.66 -39.48
C LYS A 32 2.71 28.12 -38.93
N VAL A 33 3.07 28.45 -37.70
CA VAL A 33 4.28 27.89 -37.06
C VAL A 33 4.25 26.36 -37.03
N ARG A 34 3.11 25.78 -36.66
CA ARG A 34 2.94 24.31 -36.68
C ARG A 34 3.06 23.71 -38.08
N GLU A 35 2.57 24.41 -39.10
CA GLU A 35 2.71 24.00 -40.49
C GLU A 35 4.17 24.05 -40.94
N LEU A 36 4.89 25.13 -40.61
CA LEU A 36 6.30 25.33 -40.98
C LEU A 36 7.20 24.28 -40.32
N LEU A 37 7.05 24.06 -39.01
CA LEU A 37 7.78 23.04 -38.27
C LEU A 37 7.49 21.62 -38.76
N ALA A 38 6.25 21.34 -39.21
CA ALA A 38 5.92 20.05 -39.80
C ALA A 38 6.60 19.85 -41.16
N LYS A 39 6.59 20.89 -42.01
CA LYS A 39 7.20 20.86 -43.34
C LYS A 39 8.71 20.73 -43.29
N CYS A 40 9.38 21.44 -42.38
CA CYS A 40 10.84 21.35 -42.27
C CYS A 40 11.32 19.96 -41.79
N ALA A 41 10.49 19.25 -41.03
CA ALA A 41 10.70 17.86 -40.65
C ALA A 41 10.22 16.83 -41.70
N GLY A 42 9.90 17.27 -42.92
CA GLY A 42 9.55 16.36 -44.03
C GLY A 42 8.08 15.93 -44.09
N PHE A 43 7.18 16.51 -43.29
CA PHE A 43 5.76 16.18 -43.30
C PHE A 43 4.95 17.12 -44.20
N LYS A 44 3.95 16.59 -44.91
CA LYS A 44 3.08 17.38 -45.81
C LYS A 44 2.21 18.40 -45.07
N SER A 45 1.87 18.13 -43.81
CA SER A 45 1.03 18.98 -42.98
C SER A 45 1.24 18.68 -41.49
N HIS A 46 0.79 19.61 -40.64
CA HIS A 46 0.76 19.40 -39.19
C HIS A 46 0.00 18.12 -38.79
N ASN A 47 -1.15 17.84 -39.42
CA ASN A 47 -1.91 16.62 -39.13
C ASN A 47 -1.17 15.35 -39.58
N SER A 48 -0.41 15.43 -40.68
CA SER A 48 0.45 14.32 -41.15
C SER A 48 1.61 14.03 -40.20
N LEU A 49 2.09 15.05 -39.48
CA LEU A 49 3.08 14.89 -38.43
C LEU A 49 2.44 14.24 -37.21
N LEU A 50 1.29 14.77 -36.75
CA LEU A 50 0.61 14.26 -35.56
C LEU A 50 0.20 12.79 -35.66
N SER A 51 -0.14 12.31 -36.87
CA SER A 51 -0.47 10.89 -37.10
C SER A 51 0.74 9.95 -37.10
N LYS A 52 1.96 10.49 -37.03
CA LYS A 52 3.23 9.76 -37.06
C LYS A 52 3.99 9.82 -35.73
N LEU A 53 3.40 10.40 -34.69
CA LEU A 53 3.99 10.38 -33.34
C LEU A 53 4.09 8.92 -32.83
N PRO A 54 5.18 8.55 -32.12
CA PRO A 54 6.27 9.42 -31.68
C PRO A 54 7.31 9.72 -32.78
N ILE A 55 7.87 10.94 -32.77
CA ILE A 55 8.90 11.38 -33.73
C ILE A 55 10.16 11.84 -32.97
N ASP A 56 11.33 11.42 -33.43
CA ASP A 56 12.59 11.87 -32.85
C ASP A 56 12.81 13.38 -33.09
N ALA A 57 13.01 14.12 -32.00
CA ALA A 57 13.26 15.55 -32.00
C ALA A 57 14.54 15.93 -32.76
N GLU A 58 15.49 14.99 -32.93
CA GLU A 58 16.71 15.23 -33.70
C GLU A 58 16.45 15.61 -35.15
N ILE A 59 15.28 15.26 -35.72
CA ILE A 59 14.91 15.66 -37.08
C ILE A 59 14.89 17.19 -37.27
N TRP A 60 14.56 17.96 -36.22
CA TRP A 60 14.57 19.43 -36.27
C TRP A 60 15.95 20.04 -36.03
N LEU A 61 16.89 19.27 -35.47
CA LEU A 61 18.25 19.72 -35.18
C LEU A 61 19.22 19.45 -36.34
N GLN A 62 18.76 18.78 -37.40
CA GLN A 62 19.55 18.58 -38.62
C GLN A 62 19.68 19.87 -39.42
N ASP A 63 20.87 20.13 -39.96
CA ASP A 63 21.16 21.33 -40.78
C ASP A 63 20.19 21.50 -41.95
N THR A 64 19.76 20.38 -42.55
CA THR A 64 18.79 20.34 -43.66
C THR A 64 17.41 20.86 -43.23
N ALA A 65 16.94 20.50 -42.04
CA ALA A 65 15.66 20.93 -41.50
C ALA A 65 15.69 22.42 -41.10
N SER A 66 16.76 22.87 -40.45
CA SER A 66 16.93 24.29 -40.10
C SER A 66 17.06 25.18 -41.34
N SER A 67 17.87 24.78 -42.32
CA SER A 67 18.00 25.53 -43.59
C SER A 67 16.68 25.62 -44.35
N LEU A 68 15.91 24.53 -44.36
CA LEU A 68 14.58 24.51 -44.96
C LEU A 68 13.60 25.42 -44.20
N LEU A 69 13.67 25.44 -42.87
CA LEU A 69 12.83 26.32 -42.05
C LEU A 69 13.15 27.80 -42.27
N ASP A 70 14.44 28.16 -42.38
CA ASP A 70 14.88 29.53 -42.71
C ASP A 70 14.30 29.98 -44.06
N TRP A 71 14.39 29.09 -45.07
CA TRP A 71 13.84 29.35 -46.39
C TRP A 71 12.30 29.50 -46.36
N LEU A 72 11.60 28.60 -45.66
CA LEU A 72 10.13 28.64 -45.56
C LEU A 72 9.64 29.89 -44.81
N ILE A 73 10.38 30.34 -43.80
CA ILE A 73 10.07 31.59 -43.08
C ILE A 73 10.26 32.77 -44.04
N LYS A 74 11.40 32.85 -44.72
CA LYS A 74 11.68 33.91 -45.71
C LYS A 74 10.65 33.97 -46.84
N GLU A 75 10.21 32.82 -47.35
CA GLU A 75 9.14 32.76 -48.35
C GLU A 75 7.81 33.29 -47.80
N PHE A 76 7.50 32.97 -46.53
CA PHE A 76 6.25 33.36 -45.90
C PHE A 76 6.22 34.85 -45.48
N ASN A 77 7.34 35.42 -45.03
CA ASN A 77 7.37 36.73 -44.37
C ASN A 77 8.38 37.74 -44.97
N GLY A 78 9.16 37.36 -45.98
CA GLY A 78 10.17 38.20 -46.63
C GLY A 78 11.46 38.44 -45.83
N MET A 79 11.62 37.84 -44.64
CA MET A 79 12.76 38.06 -43.74
C MET A 79 13.71 36.87 -43.70
N THR A 80 15.00 37.16 -43.76
CA THR A 80 16.04 36.16 -43.49
C THR A 80 16.14 35.96 -41.98
N VAL A 81 16.08 34.70 -41.55
CA VAL A 81 16.25 34.29 -40.14
C VAL A 81 17.31 33.19 -40.07
N GLU A 82 17.92 33.04 -38.90
CA GLU A 82 18.73 31.90 -38.50
C GLU A 82 17.97 31.12 -37.41
N THR A 83 17.46 29.95 -37.75
CA THR A 83 16.61 29.14 -36.85
C THR A 83 17.36 28.06 -36.11
N SER A 84 18.60 27.75 -36.46
CA SER A 84 19.39 26.65 -35.90
C SER A 84 19.53 26.76 -34.39
N LEU A 85 19.94 27.92 -33.88
CA LEU A 85 20.07 28.21 -32.45
C LEU A 85 18.72 28.24 -31.74
N ILE A 86 17.67 28.76 -32.40
CA ILE A 86 16.32 28.81 -31.81
C ILE A 86 15.70 27.42 -31.70
N LEU A 87 15.89 26.57 -32.70
CA LEU A 87 15.44 25.18 -32.69
C LEU A 87 16.21 24.41 -31.62
N LYS A 88 17.53 24.60 -31.55
CA LYS A 88 18.35 24.04 -30.49
C LYS A 88 17.84 24.44 -29.12
N ASP A 89 17.65 25.73 -28.85
CA ASP A 89 17.13 26.21 -27.57
C ASP A 89 15.73 25.65 -27.27
N VAL A 90 14.81 25.60 -28.25
CA VAL A 90 13.43 25.12 -28.04
C VAL A 90 13.37 23.62 -27.73
N PHE A 91 14.21 22.82 -28.40
CA PHE A 91 14.23 21.37 -28.27
C PHE A 91 15.19 20.89 -27.16
N ASP A 92 16.20 21.68 -26.80
CA ASP A 92 17.07 21.47 -25.63
C ASP A 92 16.37 21.93 -24.33
N ASP A 93 15.65 23.06 -24.31
CA ASP A 93 14.80 23.51 -23.17
C ASP A 93 13.63 22.54 -22.92
N GLN A 94 13.21 21.78 -23.95
CA GLN A 94 12.29 20.65 -23.80
C GLN A 94 12.95 19.40 -23.22
N ARG A 95 14.23 19.12 -23.54
CA ARG A 95 15.03 18.07 -22.88
C ARG A 95 15.27 18.41 -21.42
N GLU A 96 15.62 19.66 -21.12
CA GLU A 96 15.79 20.16 -19.76
C GLU A 96 14.47 20.22 -19.00
N ARG A 97 13.32 20.50 -19.64
CA ARG A 97 11.99 20.40 -18.99
C ARG A 97 11.46 19.00 -18.77
N SER A 98 11.90 18.00 -19.55
CA SER A 98 11.63 16.60 -19.20
C SER A 98 12.40 16.15 -17.95
N ASP A 99 13.51 16.83 -17.63
CA ASP A 99 14.42 16.49 -16.54
C ASP A 99 14.47 17.50 -15.38
N ASN A 100 13.82 18.67 -15.50
CA ASN A 100 13.75 19.73 -14.48
C ASN A 100 12.56 20.65 -14.79
N VAL A 101 11.46 20.59 -14.04
CA VAL A 101 10.62 21.74 -13.61
C VAL A 101 9.49 21.17 -12.75
N GLY A 102 9.51 21.56 -11.48
CA GLY A 102 8.38 21.41 -10.59
C GLY A 102 7.15 22.13 -11.14
N ALA A 103 6.24 21.36 -11.73
CA ALA A 103 5.10 21.88 -12.43
C ALA A 103 3.86 21.73 -11.54
N ASN A 104 3.27 22.89 -11.23
CA ASN A 104 2.02 23.00 -10.48
C ASN A 104 0.82 22.58 -11.35
N PHE A 105 0.90 21.41 -11.99
CA PHE A 105 -0.19 20.79 -12.72
C PHE A 105 -1.33 20.48 -11.76
N ALA A 106 -2.56 20.57 -12.25
CA ALA A 106 -3.72 20.15 -11.48
C ALA A 106 -3.71 18.63 -11.32
N ILE A 107 -4.26 18.12 -10.20
CA ILE A 107 -4.36 16.68 -9.94
C ILE A 107 -5.06 15.89 -11.09
N SER A 108 -6.01 16.53 -11.79
CA SER A 108 -6.71 15.97 -12.95
C SER A 108 -5.82 15.76 -14.19
N GLU A 109 -4.63 16.37 -14.23
CA GLU A 109 -3.66 16.15 -15.30
C GLU A 109 -2.85 14.87 -15.07
N TYR A 110 -2.86 14.32 -13.85
CA TYR A 110 -2.18 13.06 -13.51
C TYR A 110 -3.14 11.87 -13.51
N GLY A 111 -4.42 12.07 -13.15
CA GLY A 111 -5.39 10.99 -13.15
C GLY A 111 -6.82 11.44 -13.43
N TYR A 112 -7.67 10.48 -13.74
CA TYR A 112 -9.10 10.66 -13.96
C TYR A 112 -9.87 9.48 -13.38
N ILE A 113 -11.16 9.70 -13.09
CA ILE A 113 -12.06 8.64 -12.65
C ILE A 113 -12.88 8.20 -13.85
N ARG A 114 -12.99 6.88 -14.03
CA ARG A 114 -13.77 6.26 -15.09
C ARG A 114 -14.76 5.29 -14.49
N GLN A 115 -16.01 5.33 -14.92
CA GLN A 115 -16.98 4.29 -14.62
C GLN A 115 -16.69 3.04 -15.43
N THR A 116 -16.71 1.88 -14.78
CA THR A 116 -16.61 0.60 -15.47
C THR A 116 -17.94 0.24 -16.12
N ASN A 117 -17.87 -0.48 -17.23
CA ASN A 117 -19.06 -1.03 -17.90
C ASN A 117 -19.58 -2.31 -17.21
N THR A 118 -19.19 -2.56 -15.95
CA THR A 118 -19.69 -3.68 -15.16
C THR A 118 -21.10 -3.35 -14.64
N ASP A 119 -21.93 -4.38 -14.43
CA ASP A 119 -23.34 -4.23 -13.99
C ASP A 119 -23.51 -3.41 -12.69
N SER A 120 -22.43 -3.22 -11.92
CA SER A 120 -22.40 -2.46 -10.67
C SER A 120 -22.12 -0.96 -10.80
N GLY A 121 -21.74 -0.44 -11.98
CA GLY A 121 -21.48 1.00 -12.18
C GLY A 121 -20.36 1.57 -11.30
N GLU A 122 -19.34 0.76 -11.03
CA GLU A 122 -18.22 1.11 -10.15
C GLU A 122 -17.30 2.17 -10.76
N ASP A 123 -16.69 2.98 -9.91
CA ASP A 123 -15.70 3.98 -10.29
C ASP A 123 -14.29 3.37 -10.13
N VAL A 124 -13.41 3.57 -11.11
CA VAL A 124 -12.00 3.21 -11.02
C VAL A 124 -11.11 4.42 -11.25
N ILE A 125 -9.96 4.44 -10.57
CA ILE A 125 -8.94 5.47 -10.75
C ILE A 125 -8.07 5.05 -11.93
N CYS A 126 -7.93 5.94 -12.90
CA CYS A 126 -7.06 5.78 -14.05
C CYS A 126 -5.98 6.86 -14.07
N LEU A 127 -4.81 6.51 -14.61
CA LEU A 127 -3.70 7.43 -14.78
C LEU A 127 -3.68 7.99 -16.19
N THR A 128 -3.39 9.29 -16.31
CA THR A 128 -3.01 9.88 -17.60
C THR A 128 -1.60 9.44 -17.99
N PRO A 129 -1.13 9.69 -19.23
CA PRO A 129 0.26 9.44 -19.59
C PRO A 129 1.27 10.15 -18.67
N LEU A 130 0.95 11.38 -18.22
CA LEU A 130 1.77 12.11 -17.26
C LEU A 130 1.78 11.41 -15.90
N GLY A 131 0.61 11.11 -15.34
CA GLY A 131 0.52 10.43 -14.04
C GLY A 131 1.20 9.06 -14.03
N ARG A 132 1.08 8.29 -15.12
CA ARG A 132 1.77 7.02 -15.28
C ARG A 132 3.28 7.19 -15.28
N ARG A 133 3.81 8.13 -16.08
CA ARG A 133 5.25 8.41 -16.15
C ARG A 133 5.82 8.80 -14.79
N ILE A 134 5.17 9.72 -14.08
CA ILE A 134 5.65 10.17 -12.76
C ILE A 134 5.55 9.05 -11.72
N LEU A 135 4.49 8.22 -11.77
CA LEU A 135 4.41 7.04 -10.91
C LEU A 135 5.54 6.05 -11.22
N ASP A 136 5.82 5.76 -12.49
CA ASP A 136 6.90 4.85 -12.88
C ASP A 136 8.27 5.35 -12.38
N VAL A 137 8.53 6.66 -12.44
CA VAL A 137 9.74 7.27 -11.86
C VAL A 137 9.80 7.08 -10.33
N ALA A 138 8.69 7.30 -9.63
CA ALA A 138 8.62 7.09 -8.19
C ALA A 138 8.85 5.61 -7.81
N GLN A 139 8.29 4.67 -8.58
CA GLN A 139 8.48 3.23 -8.38
C GLN A 139 9.93 2.79 -8.63
N LEU A 140 10.54 3.27 -9.71
CA LEU A 140 11.94 3.00 -10.03
C LEU A 140 12.90 3.54 -8.96
N THR A 141 12.53 4.63 -8.30
CA THR A 141 13.34 5.21 -7.21
C THR A 141 13.47 4.26 -6.00
N VAL A 142 12.48 3.39 -5.80
CA VAL A 142 12.42 2.49 -4.64
C VAL A 142 12.54 1.00 -4.98
N SER A 143 12.76 0.66 -6.26
CA SER A 143 12.78 -0.74 -6.72
C SER A 143 13.86 -1.58 -6.04
N ASP A 144 14.99 -0.96 -5.70
CA ASP A 144 16.12 -1.65 -5.10
C ASP A 144 15.88 -1.94 -3.60
N LEU A 145 14.94 -1.24 -2.97
CA LEU A 145 14.58 -1.44 -1.56
C LEU A 145 13.73 -2.70 -1.34
N GLU A 146 12.94 -3.11 -2.33
CA GLU A 146 12.00 -4.23 -2.21
C GLU A 146 12.73 -5.60 -2.16
N ASN A 147 13.99 -5.67 -2.59
CA ASN A 147 14.77 -6.91 -2.68
C ASN A 147 15.49 -7.32 -1.39
N GLY A 148 15.23 -6.66 -0.26
CA GLY A 148 15.64 -7.13 1.08
C GLY A 148 17.14 -7.05 1.39
N GLN A 149 17.92 -6.32 0.59
CA GLN A 149 19.35 -6.05 0.79
C GLN A 149 19.69 -4.57 0.90
N ALA A 150 18.71 -3.69 1.11
CA ALA A 150 18.96 -2.26 1.17
C ALA A 150 19.84 -1.90 2.37
N TYR A 151 21.00 -1.31 2.09
CA TYR A 151 21.83 -0.69 3.12
C TYR A 151 21.19 0.63 3.57
N THR A 152 21.57 1.13 4.74
CA THR A 152 21.04 2.40 5.28
C THR A 152 21.20 3.56 4.28
N ASP A 153 22.29 3.57 3.52
CA ASP A 153 22.57 4.60 2.50
C ASP A 153 21.61 4.53 1.30
N ASP A 154 21.17 3.33 0.90
CA ASP A 154 20.19 3.15 -0.19
C ASP A 154 18.82 3.71 0.21
N ILE A 155 18.44 3.52 1.48
CA ILE A 155 17.19 4.07 2.03
C ILE A 155 17.24 5.60 2.03
N VAL A 156 18.35 6.20 2.46
CA VAL A 156 18.53 7.67 2.47
C VAL A 156 18.46 8.22 1.04
N LEU A 157 19.17 7.61 0.09
CA LEU A 157 19.15 8.04 -1.31
C LEU A 157 17.76 7.94 -1.92
N ALA A 158 17.02 6.87 -1.62
CA ALA A 158 15.65 6.69 -2.09
C ALA A 158 14.69 7.72 -1.47
N VAL A 159 14.84 8.05 -0.17
CA VAL A 159 14.09 9.12 0.50
C VAL A 159 14.32 10.45 -0.22
N ASP A 160 15.57 10.82 -0.47
CA ASP A 160 15.91 12.11 -1.08
C ASP A 160 15.38 12.22 -2.51
N LYS A 161 15.58 11.19 -3.33
CA LYS A 161 15.06 11.14 -4.71
C LYS A 161 13.54 11.19 -4.75
N LEU A 162 12.86 10.47 -3.86
CA LEU A 162 11.40 10.43 -3.86
C LEU A 162 10.80 11.75 -3.35
N ARG A 163 11.45 12.40 -2.38
CA ARG A 163 11.12 13.77 -1.96
C ARG A 163 11.29 14.75 -3.11
N HIS A 164 12.36 14.64 -3.88
CA HIS A 164 12.54 15.47 -5.06
C HIS A 164 11.37 15.32 -6.06
N VAL A 165 10.94 14.09 -6.36
CA VAL A 165 9.77 13.86 -7.24
C VAL A 165 8.48 14.45 -6.63
N ILE A 166 8.31 14.37 -5.31
CA ILE A 166 7.16 14.97 -4.61
C ILE A 166 7.19 16.50 -4.72
N ASP A 167 8.35 17.12 -4.53
CA ASP A 167 8.54 18.57 -4.59
C ASP A 167 8.35 19.11 -6.02
N GLU A 168 8.71 18.32 -7.03
CA GLU A 168 8.45 18.65 -8.44
C GLU A 168 6.97 18.50 -8.82
N HIS A 169 6.24 17.59 -8.16
CA HIS A 169 4.85 17.31 -8.47
C HIS A 169 3.97 17.39 -7.22
N PRO A 170 3.84 18.56 -6.57
CA PRO A 170 3.24 18.68 -5.24
C PRO A 170 1.74 18.33 -5.22
N ASN A 171 1.02 18.49 -6.34
CA ASN A 171 -0.39 18.11 -6.46
C ASN A 171 -0.62 16.67 -6.91
N ASN A 172 0.46 15.93 -7.19
CA ASN A 172 0.41 14.52 -7.56
C ASN A 172 0.48 13.66 -6.27
N PRO A 173 -0.58 12.93 -5.91
CA PRO A 173 -0.59 12.15 -4.68
C PRO A 173 0.11 10.79 -4.82
N TRP A 174 0.41 10.33 -6.05
CA TRP A 174 0.99 9.00 -6.29
C TRP A 174 2.45 8.85 -5.81
N PRO A 175 3.38 9.80 -6.04
CA PRO A 175 4.72 9.74 -5.44
C PRO A 175 4.69 9.69 -3.91
N LYS A 176 3.78 10.43 -3.27
CA LYS A 176 3.59 10.37 -1.82
C LYS A 176 3.02 9.02 -1.36
N ALA A 177 2.10 8.45 -2.14
CA ALA A 177 1.60 7.11 -1.89
C ALA A 177 2.75 6.08 -1.94
N VAL A 178 3.62 6.13 -2.95
CA VAL A 178 4.82 5.28 -3.04
C VAL A 178 5.72 5.49 -1.82
N TYR A 179 5.95 6.74 -1.41
CA TYR A 179 6.75 7.08 -0.24
C TYR A 179 6.22 6.39 1.02
N LEU A 180 4.92 6.52 1.27
CA LEU A 180 4.28 5.91 2.43
C LEU A 180 4.25 4.38 2.35
N THR A 181 3.94 3.82 1.19
CA THR A 181 3.75 2.37 1.04
C THR A 181 5.05 1.59 1.04
N THR A 182 6.16 2.22 0.67
CA THR A 182 7.47 1.55 0.56
C THR A 182 8.38 1.90 1.74
N LEU A 183 8.43 3.16 2.17
CA LEU A 183 9.36 3.58 3.22
C LEU A 183 8.78 3.40 4.62
N ALA A 184 7.51 3.74 4.88
CA ALA A 184 6.95 3.62 6.23
C ALA A 184 7.09 2.20 6.83
N PRO A 185 6.90 1.11 6.07
CA PRO A 185 7.16 -0.24 6.56
C PRO A 185 8.61 -0.50 6.98
N LEU A 186 9.60 0.23 6.44
CA LEU A 186 11.01 0.15 6.87
C LEU A 186 11.24 0.75 8.26
N TYR A 187 10.39 1.70 8.66
CA TYR A 187 10.46 2.42 9.92
C TYR A 187 9.41 1.92 10.92
N TYR A 188 9.22 0.60 10.99
CA TYR A 188 8.34 -0.06 11.96
C TYR A 188 6.85 0.35 11.88
N GLN A 189 6.42 0.93 10.75
CA GLN A 189 4.98 1.18 10.51
C GLN A 189 4.28 -0.03 9.86
N GLY A 190 5.08 -1.05 9.48
CA GLY A 190 4.69 -2.38 9.02
C GLY A 190 3.90 -3.20 10.05
N GLY A 191 3.39 -4.37 9.65
CA GLY A 191 3.00 -5.40 10.61
C GLY A 191 4.23 -5.90 11.38
N TRP A 192 4.07 -6.26 12.65
CA TRP A 192 5.20 -6.67 13.50
C TRP A 192 5.91 -7.90 12.92
N ALA A 193 5.13 -8.87 12.42
CA ALA A 193 5.65 -10.06 11.77
C ALA A 193 6.44 -9.78 10.47
N ASP A 194 6.11 -8.71 9.74
CA ASP A 194 6.84 -8.32 8.53
C ASP A 194 8.25 -7.79 8.84
N ASN A 195 8.41 -7.19 10.03
CA ASN A 195 9.67 -6.63 10.50
C ASN A 195 10.61 -7.68 11.12
N LEU A 196 10.11 -8.89 11.46
CA LEU A 196 10.94 -9.97 11.99
C LEU A 196 12.03 -10.42 11.01
N LYS A 197 11.74 -10.39 9.70
CA LYS A 197 12.72 -10.73 8.65
C LYS A 197 13.93 -9.78 8.62
N ARG A 198 13.80 -8.58 9.20
CA ARG A 198 14.84 -7.55 9.26
C ARG A 198 15.54 -7.50 10.62
N SER A 199 15.10 -8.28 11.60
CA SER A 199 15.82 -8.44 12.85
C SER A 199 17.10 -9.22 12.60
N ASN A 200 18.25 -8.68 13.04
CA ASN A 200 19.58 -9.30 12.94
C ASN A 200 19.65 -10.71 13.57
N SER A 201 18.63 -11.12 14.34
CA SER A 201 18.52 -12.44 14.96
C SER A 201 18.05 -13.56 14.04
N GLY A 202 17.76 -13.29 12.76
CA GLY A 202 17.52 -14.34 11.77
C GLY A 202 16.31 -15.22 12.10
N GLY A 203 15.11 -14.73 11.83
CA GLY A 203 13.94 -15.59 11.64
C GLY A 203 12.82 -15.40 12.65
N LEU A 204 11.69 -16.00 12.27
CA LEU A 204 10.40 -16.07 12.96
C LEU A 204 10.50 -16.84 14.30
N LEU A 205 11.50 -16.55 15.11
CA LEU A 205 11.53 -16.97 16.51
C LEU A 205 10.64 -15.99 17.30
N PRO A 206 9.88 -16.48 18.29
CA PRO A 206 8.84 -15.72 18.98
C PRO A 206 9.44 -14.75 19.99
N ASP A 207 10.30 -13.84 19.52
CA ASP A 207 10.87 -12.82 20.37
C ASP A 207 10.17 -11.50 20.08
N HIS A 208 9.37 -11.11 21.07
CA HIS A 208 8.98 -9.75 21.38
C HIS A 208 10.14 -8.80 21.03
N ASN A 209 10.09 -8.14 19.87
CA ASN A 209 10.99 -7.03 19.59
C ASN A 209 10.58 -5.91 20.57
N SER A 210 11.24 -5.86 21.72
CA SER A 210 10.98 -4.87 22.77
C SER A 210 11.14 -3.45 22.29
N SER A 211 11.89 -3.25 21.21
CA SER A 211 12.07 -1.96 20.56
C SER A 211 10.95 -1.64 19.55
N PHE A 212 10.03 -2.54 19.21
CA PHE A 212 8.98 -2.29 18.22
C PHE A 212 8.03 -1.18 18.68
N GLU A 213 7.45 -1.28 19.89
CA GLU A 213 6.57 -0.24 20.46
C GLU A 213 7.28 1.12 20.45
N VAL A 214 8.52 1.16 20.94
CA VAL A 214 9.35 2.37 20.99
C VAL A 214 9.62 2.94 19.59
N ASN A 215 10.01 2.10 18.64
CA ASN A 215 10.38 2.52 17.28
C ASN A 215 9.15 2.88 16.45
N ALA A 216 8.03 2.17 16.60
CA ALA A 216 6.79 2.46 15.90
C ALA A 216 6.24 3.83 16.31
N LEU A 217 6.25 4.13 17.62
CA LEU A 217 5.90 5.43 18.18
C LEU A 217 6.88 6.52 17.74
N ALA A 218 8.19 6.30 17.87
CA ALA A 218 9.20 7.31 17.56
C ALA A 218 9.20 7.71 16.06
N ASN A 219 8.93 6.75 15.16
CA ASN A 219 8.98 7.00 13.73
C ASN A 219 7.62 7.43 13.14
N SER A 220 6.50 7.27 13.83
CA SER A 220 5.18 7.59 13.26
C SER A 220 5.05 9.07 12.89
N ASP A 221 5.64 9.95 13.70
CA ASP A 221 5.60 11.40 13.49
C ASP A 221 6.33 11.82 12.21
N MET A 222 7.36 11.06 11.78
CA MET A 222 8.09 11.33 10.54
C MET A 222 7.23 11.20 9.28
N PHE A 223 6.16 10.40 9.35
CA PHE A 223 5.30 10.10 8.20
C PHE A 223 3.90 10.72 8.30
N LEU A 224 3.50 11.21 9.48
CA LEU A 224 2.12 11.62 9.73
C LEU A 224 1.67 12.78 8.85
N ASP A 225 2.49 13.82 8.70
CA ASP A 225 2.14 14.98 7.85
C ASP A 225 1.96 14.56 6.39
N MET A 226 2.88 13.72 5.88
CA MET A 226 2.82 13.17 4.53
C MET A 226 1.57 12.28 4.33
N ALA A 227 1.21 11.49 5.35
CA ALA A 227 0.01 10.66 5.35
C ALA A 227 -1.27 11.53 5.30
N ILE A 228 -1.34 12.58 6.12
CA ILE A 228 -2.46 13.53 6.13
C ILE A 228 -2.59 14.21 4.77
N GLU A 229 -1.49 14.72 4.22
CA GLU A 229 -1.49 15.40 2.92
C GLU A 229 -1.94 14.46 1.80
N THR A 230 -1.34 13.27 1.72
CA THR A 230 -1.64 12.27 0.68
C THR A 230 -3.12 11.87 0.69
N VAL A 231 -3.65 11.50 1.86
CA VAL A 231 -5.06 11.11 1.98
C VAL A 231 -5.99 12.29 1.69
N SER A 232 -5.64 13.50 2.15
CA SER A 232 -6.42 14.70 1.85
C SER A 232 -6.47 15.00 0.35
N GLN A 233 -5.34 14.92 -0.35
CA GLN A 233 -5.25 15.15 -1.79
C GLN A 233 -6.11 14.15 -2.58
N PHE A 234 -5.96 12.85 -2.31
CA PHE A 234 -6.81 11.84 -2.95
C PHE A 234 -8.29 12.07 -2.65
N ARG A 235 -8.66 12.28 -1.38
CA ARG A 235 -10.07 12.46 -1.00
C ARG A 235 -10.69 13.71 -1.59
N GLY A 236 -9.95 14.82 -1.60
CA GLY A 236 -10.39 16.09 -2.19
C GLY A 236 -10.66 15.94 -3.68
N TRP A 237 -9.76 15.26 -4.39
CA TRP A 237 -9.90 15.03 -5.83
C TRP A 237 -10.98 14.02 -6.21
N ILE A 238 -11.02 12.88 -5.50
CA ILE A 238 -12.01 11.83 -5.76
C ILE A 238 -13.44 12.33 -5.47
N GLY A 239 -13.58 13.21 -4.48
CA GLY A 239 -14.85 13.85 -4.16
C GLY A 239 -15.94 12.83 -3.83
N SER A 240 -17.12 12.98 -4.43
CA SER A 240 -18.28 12.09 -4.20
C SER A 240 -18.10 10.66 -4.71
N ASN A 241 -17.17 10.43 -5.64
CA ASN A 241 -16.96 9.12 -6.27
C ASN A 241 -16.38 8.08 -5.31
N HIS A 242 -15.84 8.49 -4.15
CA HIS A 242 -15.19 7.58 -3.20
C HIS A 242 -16.09 6.45 -2.69
N LYS A 243 -17.42 6.62 -2.72
CA LYS A 243 -18.39 5.62 -2.28
C LYS A 243 -18.59 4.48 -3.27
N ARG A 244 -18.21 4.70 -4.54
CA ARG A 244 -18.35 3.75 -5.64
C ARG A 244 -17.01 3.23 -6.15
N LEU A 245 -15.91 3.66 -5.54
CA LEU A 245 -14.58 3.20 -5.90
C LEU A 245 -14.44 1.71 -5.58
N SER A 246 -13.97 0.93 -6.56
CA SER A 246 -13.74 -0.50 -6.40
C SER A 246 -12.27 -0.93 -6.50
N ASP A 247 -11.99 -2.11 -5.96
CA ASP A 247 -10.73 -2.82 -6.07
C ASP A 247 -10.51 -3.28 -7.53
N HIS A 248 -9.64 -2.59 -8.26
CA HIS A 248 -9.53 -2.68 -9.71
C HIS A 248 -8.30 -3.46 -10.19
N ARG A 249 -7.79 -4.42 -9.39
CA ARG A 249 -6.61 -5.25 -9.70
C ARG A 249 -6.60 -5.89 -11.11
N LEU A 250 -7.72 -5.92 -11.84
CA LEU A 250 -7.86 -6.64 -13.11
C LEU A 250 -8.55 -5.87 -14.25
N ILE A 251 -8.94 -4.59 -14.09
CA ILE A 251 -9.99 -4.00 -14.96
C ILE A 251 -9.47 -3.00 -16.03
N SER A 252 -8.19 -2.57 -16.02
CA SER A 252 -7.70 -1.67 -17.08
C SER A 252 -6.19 -1.60 -17.24
N GLN A 253 -5.71 -1.55 -18.49
CA GLN A 253 -4.32 -1.16 -18.83
C GLN A 253 -3.92 0.25 -18.35
N HIS A 254 -4.89 1.11 -18.01
CA HIS A 254 -4.68 2.47 -17.50
C HIS A 254 -5.09 2.63 -16.03
N GLY A 255 -5.51 1.56 -15.36
CA GLY A 255 -5.85 1.60 -13.94
C GLY A 255 -4.62 1.96 -13.12
N GLU A 256 -4.81 2.68 -12.03
CA GLU A 256 -3.74 2.85 -11.06
C GLU A 256 -3.43 1.49 -10.39
N PRO A 257 -2.17 1.19 -10.02
CA PRO A 257 -1.79 -0.14 -9.56
C PRO A 257 -2.04 -0.33 -8.04
N TYR A 258 -3.17 0.17 -7.53
CA TYR A 258 -3.65 0.01 -6.16
C TYR A 258 -2.97 0.85 -5.05
N TYR A 259 -2.31 1.94 -5.41
CA TYR A 259 -1.66 2.87 -4.46
C TYR A 259 -2.63 3.65 -3.59
N TYR A 260 -3.82 4.01 -4.06
CA TYR A 260 -4.75 4.78 -3.21
C TYR A 260 -5.27 3.95 -2.01
N PRO A 261 -5.80 2.72 -2.22
CA PRO A 261 -6.14 1.85 -1.10
C PRO A 261 -4.93 1.56 -0.19
N ALA A 262 -3.75 1.28 -0.77
CA ALA A 262 -2.55 1.03 0.02
C ALA A 262 -2.15 2.24 0.86
N ALA A 263 -2.18 3.45 0.30
CA ALA A 263 -1.89 4.69 1.02
C ALA A 263 -2.90 4.93 2.15
N LEU A 264 -4.19 4.66 1.95
CA LEU A 264 -5.19 4.74 3.03
C LEU A 264 -4.85 3.80 4.19
N TYR A 265 -4.48 2.56 3.90
CA TYR A 265 -4.13 1.57 4.91
C TYR A 265 -2.87 1.97 5.69
N TRP A 266 -1.78 2.29 4.98
CA TRP A 266 -0.52 2.67 5.63
C TRP A 266 -0.62 3.98 6.39
N SER A 267 -1.35 4.97 5.85
CA SER A 267 -1.64 6.21 6.58
C SER A 267 -2.44 5.94 7.85
N ALA A 268 -3.40 5.02 7.81
CA ALA A 268 -4.17 4.64 8.99
C ALA A 268 -3.31 3.94 10.05
N LYS A 269 -2.36 3.10 9.63
CA LYS A 269 -1.34 2.49 10.51
C LYS A 269 -0.44 3.54 11.16
N ILE A 270 0.09 4.49 10.38
CA ILE A 270 0.90 5.61 10.88
C ILE A 270 0.10 6.41 11.92
N ALA A 271 -1.15 6.78 11.59
CA ALA A 271 -2.02 7.50 12.52
C ALA A 271 -2.35 6.69 13.78
N LEU A 272 -2.51 5.37 13.67
CA LEU A 272 -2.73 4.48 14.81
C LEU A 272 -1.52 4.48 15.74
N ASN A 273 -0.32 4.29 15.18
CA ASN A 273 0.93 4.29 15.92
C ASN A 273 1.21 5.65 16.56
N ALA A 274 0.88 6.77 15.89
CA ALA A 274 0.96 8.12 16.44
C ALA A 274 -0.14 8.46 17.48
N GLY A 275 -1.02 7.50 17.85
CA GLY A 275 -2.09 7.72 18.83
C GLY A 275 -3.31 8.50 18.31
N HIS A 276 -3.38 8.81 17.01
CA HIS A 276 -4.52 9.47 16.37
C HIS A 276 -5.66 8.49 16.03
N PHE A 277 -6.26 7.88 17.06
CA PHE A 277 -7.24 6.80 16.92
C PHE A 277 -8.49 7.14 16.10
N GLU A 278 -8.99 8.38 16.16
CA GLU A 278 -10.14 8.81 15.33
C GLU A 278 -9.78 8.85 13.85
N LEU A 279 -8.58 9.34 13.54
CA LEU A 279 -8.08 9.46 12.18
C LEU A 279 -7.79 8.08 11.59
N ALA A 280 -7.11 7.23 12.36
CA ALA A 280 -6.88 5.83 12.02
C ALA A 280 -8.19 5.09 11.72
N LYS A 281 -9.18 5.19 12.63
CA LYS A 281 -10.50 4.58 12.43
C LYS A 281 -11.16 5.06 11.13
N LYS A 282 -11.13 6.36 10.88
CA LYS A 282 -11.73 6.98 9.69
C LYS A 282 -11.10 6.43 8.40
N TRP A 283 -9.77 6.37 8.35
CA TRP A 283 -9.04 5.91 7.17
C TRP A 283 -9.13 4.40 6.95
N PHE A 284 -9.02 3.58 8.00
CA PHE A 284 -9.29 2.14 7.89
C PHE A 284 -10.73 1.85 7.45
N THR A 285 -11.71 2.63 7.91
CA THR A 285 -13.10 2.48 7.46
C THR A 285 -13.24 2.76 5.97
N TRP A 286 -12.60 3.82 5.46
CA TRP A 286 -12.59 4.11 4.02
C TRP A 286 -11.88 3.02 3.22
N HIS A 287 -10.75 2.51 3.72
CA HIS A 287 -10.05 1.39 3.10
C HIS A 287 -10.95 0.15 2.98
N ALA A 288 -11.57 -0.28 4.08
CA ALA A 288 -12.44 -1.47 4.12
C ALA A 288 -13.70 -1.34 3.23
N GLN A 289 -14.14 -0.12 2.91
CA GLN A 289 -15.21 0.13 1.94
C GLN A 289 -14.75 -0.11 0.50
N ILE A 290 -13.51 0.26 0.15
CA ILE A 290 -12.95 0.12 -1.20
C ILE A 290 -12.44 -1.31 -1.43
N VAL A 291 -11.97 -1.97 -0.36
CA VAL A 291 -11.38 -3.31 -0.39
C VAL A 291 -12.17 -4.26 0.52
N PRO A 292 -13.36 -4.74 0.08
CA PRO A 292 -14.19 -5.60 0.93
C PRO A 292 -13.54 -6.92 1.31
N GLY A 293 -12.69 -7.47 0.43
CA GLY A 293 -11.90 -8.69 0.68
C GLY A 293 -10.78 -8.52 1.70
N ASP A 294 -10.54 -7.28 2.17
CA ASP A 294 -9.61 -6.92 3.22
C ASP A 294 -8.18 -7.46 3.07
N ASN A 295 -7.63 -7.37 1.86
CA ASN A 295 -6.31 -7.92 1.52
C ASN A 295 -5.14 -7.34 2.34
N PHE A 296 -5.35 -6.23 3.06
CA PHE A 296 -4.37 -5.64 3.99
C PHE A 296 -4.71 -5.89 5.47
N GLY A 297 -5.91 -6.35 5.80
CA GLY A 297 -6.32 -6.61 7.18
C GLY A 297 -6.80 -5.38 7.98
N ALA A 298 -7.42 -4.39 7.34
CA ALA A 298 -7.99 -3.22 8.02
C ALA A 298 -9.09 -3.58 9.04
N ARG A 299 -9.84 -4.67 8.84
CA ARG A 299 -10.87 -5.13 9.79
C ARG A 299 -10.28 -5.43 11.16
N TYR A 300 -9.07 -5.97 11.20
CA TYR A 300 -8.36 -6.31 12.44
C TYR A 300 -8.00 -5.07 13.27
N TYR A 301 -7.53 -4.00 12.62
CA TYR A 301 -7.26 -2.74 13.31
C TYR A 301 -8.55 -2.02 13.72
N LEU A 302 -9.61 -2.12 12.91
CA LEU A 302 -10.93 -1.59 13.25
C LEU A 302 -11.54 -2.31 14.46
N SER A 303 -11.37 -3.64 14.58
CA SER A 303 -11.81 -4.39 15.75
C SER A 303 -11.00 -4.03 16.99
N ALA A 304 -9.67 -3.94 16.88
CA ALA A 304 -8.81 -3.49 17.98
C ALA A 304 -9.18 -2.07 18.47
N LEU A 305 -9.38 -1.11 17.55
CA LEU A 305 -9.85 0.23 17.86
C LEU A 305 -11.24 0.25 18.52
N SER A 306 -12.11 -0.69 18.15
CA SER A 306 -13.45 -0.81 18.74
C SER A 306 -13.39 -1.32 20.18
N LEU A 307 -12.47 -2.23 20.50
CA LEU A 307 -12.18 -2.65 21.88
C LEU A 307 -11.65 -1.48 22.72
N ILE A 308 -10.61 -0.79 22.25
CA ILE A 308 -9.98 0.35 22.95
C ILE A 308 -11.04 1.42 23.29
N ARG A 309 -11.91 1.72 22.33
CA ARG A 309 -12.90 2.79 22.47
C ARG A 309 -14.22 2.35 23.08
N ARG A 310 -14.43 1.05 23.30
CA ARG A 310 -15.70 0.45 23.73
C ARG A 310 -16.88 0.90 22.86
N LYS A 311 -16.67 0.96 21.54
CA LYS A 311 -17.67 1.42 20.56
C LYS A 311 -17.76 0.44 19.41
N ASN A 312 -18.98 0.25 18.89
CA ASN A 312 -19.33 -0.71 17.83
C ASN A 312 -19.20 -2.17 18.26
N ARG A 313 -20.03 -3.05 17.68
CA ARG A 313 -19.91 -4.50 17.91
C ARG A 313 -18.84 -5.08 17.00
N ILE A 314 -17.92 -5.86 17.56
CA ILE A 314 -16.80 -6.46 16.81
C ILE A 314 -17.31 -7.32 15.66
N LYS A 315 -18.42 -8.04 15.86
CA LYS A 315 -19.08 -8.88 14.84
C LYS A 315 -19.43 -8.13 13.54
N THR A 316 -19.56 -6.80 13.56
CA THR A 316 -19.82 -6.02 12.35
C THR A 316 -18.66 -6.02 11.37
N TYR A 317 -17.43 -6.20 11.85
CA TYR A 317 -16.23 -6.30 11.02
C TYR A 317 -16.01 -7.73 10.49
N PHE A 318 -16.59 -8.73 11.16
CA PHE A 318 -16.48 -10.14 10.82
C PHE A 318 -17.87 -10.77 10.60
N PRO A 319 -18.54 -10.46 9.47
CA PRO A 319 -19.89 -10.94 9.21
C PRO A 319 -19.96 -12.45 8.93
N LYS A 320 -18.82 -13.06 8.57
CA LYS A 320 -18.67 -14.49 8.30
C LYS A 320 -17.35 -14.99 8.88
N ASP A 321 -17.36 -16.25 9.32
CA ASP A 321 -16.21 -16.93 9.93
C ASP A 321 -14.98 -17.00 8.98
N GLU A 322 -15.19 -17.03 7.67
CA GLU A 322 -14.11 -17.06 6.66
C GLU A 322 -13.20 -15.82 6.69
N PHE A 323 -13.63 -14.73 7.31
CA PHE A 323 -12.85 -13.50 7.48
C PHE A 323 -12.19 -13.38 8.86
N CYS A 324 -12.38 -14.36 9.75
CA CYS A 324 -11.77 -14.37 11.07
C CYS A 324 -10.49 -15.19 11.06
N ASP A 325 -9.38 -14.53 11.37
CA ASP A 325 -8.14 -15.18 11.81
C ASP A 325 -8.04 -15.13 13.35
N CYS A 326 -6.85 -15.43 13.87
CA CYS A 326 -6.57 -15.36 15.31
C CYS A 326 -6.90 -14.00 15.95
N TRP A 327 -6.70 -12.85 15.30
CA TRP A 327 -7.09 -11.53 15.82
C TRP A 327 -8.61 -11.39 15.86
N GLY A 328 -9.27 -11.75 14.76
CA GLY A 328 -10.73 -11.69 14.66
C GLY A 328 -11.39 -12.51 15.77
N TRP A 329 -10.94 -13.76 15.95
CA TRP A 329 -11.42 -14.64 17.01
C TRP A 329 -11.15 -14.11 18.40
N LEU A 330 -9.94 -13.60 18.67
CA LEU A 330 -9.60 -13.03 19.98
C LEU A 330 -10.45 -11.79 20.28
N CYS A 331 -10.60 -10.88 19.32
CA CYS A 331 -11.43 -9.68 19.51
C CYS A 331 -12.91 -10.06 19.76
N LEU A 332 -13.44 -11.08 19.08
CA LEU A 332 -14.79 -11.59 19.32
C LEU A 332 -14.92 -12.27 20.68
N ALA A 333 -13.89 -13.01 21.12
CA ALA A 333 -13.86 -13.63 22.44
C ALA A 333 -13.92 -12.57 23.55
N VAL A 334 -13.12 -11.52 23.42
CA VAL A 334 -13.11 -10.37 24.34
C VAL A 334 -14.47 -9.68 24.36
N ASP A 335 -15.07 -9.40 23.20
CA ASP A 335 -16.41 -8.79 23.10
C ASP A 335 -17.49 -9.67 23.78
N ALA A 336 -17.43 -10.99 23.56
CA ALA A 336 -18.34 -11.94 24.21
C ALA A 336 -18.19 -11.93 25.74
N PHE A 337 -16.96 -11.88 26.26
CA PHE A 337 -16.71 -11.78 27.70
C PHE A 337 -17.28 -10.48 28.29
N ILE A 338 -17.02 -9.34 27.65
CA ILE A 338 -17.56 -8.03 28.10
C ILE A 338 -19.09 -8.04 28.12
N LEU A 339 -19.72 -8.76 27.18
CA LEU A 339 -21.17 -8.92 27.11
C LEU A 339 -21.72 -9.96 28.10
N GLY A 340 -20.89 -10.50 29.00
CA GLY A 340 -21.29 -11.49 30.01
C GLY A 340 -21.53 -12.89 29.46
N LYS A 341 -21.02 -13.20 28.26
CA LYS A 341 -21.19 -14.50 27.59
C LYS A 341 -19.91 -15.33 27.72
N ALA A 342 -19.63 -15.80 28.94
CA ALA A 342 -18.40 -16.50 29.27
C ALA A 342 -18.17 -17.76 28.40
N GLU A 343 -19.19 -18.61 28.21
CA GLU A 343 -19.08 -19.79 27.35
C GLU A 343 -18.68 -19.43 25.91
N SER A 344 -19.36 -18.46 25.31
CA SER A 344 -19.03 -17.98 23.97
C SER A 344 -17.62 -17.39 23.91
N ALA A 345 -17.19 -16.70 24.96
CA ALA A 345 -15.83 -16.16 25.05
C ALA A 345 -14.77 -17.29 25.04
N VAL A 346 -14.98 -18.36 25.81
CA VAL A 346 -14.10 -19.54 25.80
C VAL A 346 -14.05 -20.17 24.40
N GLN A 347 -15.22 -20.44 23.80
CA GLN A 347 -15.30 -21.07 22.48
C GLN A 347 -14.58 -20.26 21.39
N LEU A 348 -14.77 -18.93 21.39
CA LEU A 348 -14.11 -18.03 20.43
C LEU A 348 -12.61 -17.90 20.72
N PHE A 349 -12.20 -17.87 21.99
CA PHE A 349 -10.79 -17.84 22.37
C PHE A 349 -10.04 -19.07 21.85
N ILE A 350 -10.66 -20.25 21.92
CA ILE A 350 -10.05 -21.49 21.44
C ILE A 350 -9.92 -21.52 19.92
N LYS A 351 -10.85 -20.93 19.18
CA LYS A 351 -10.64 -20.71 17.74
C LYS A 351 -9.39 -19.86 17.49
N SER A 352 -9.20 -18.79 18.27
CA SER A 352 -7.99 -17.96 18.18
C SER A 352 -6.71 -18.74 18.50
N VAL A 353 -6.71 -19.54 19.58
CA VAL A 353 -5.58 -20.39 19.97
C VAL A 353 -5.26 -21.40 18.87
N LYS A 354 -6.26 -22.11 18.34
CA LYS A 354 -6.06 -23.08 17.26
C LYS A 354 -5.44 -22.45 16.01
N ASP A 355 -5.82 -21.21 15.67
CA ASP A 355 -5.23 -20.48 14.54
C ASP A 355 -3.79 -20.03 14.81
N ASN A 356 -3.48 -19.58 16.03
CA ASN A 356 -2.17 -19.09 16.41
C ASN A 356 -1.92 -19.29 17.91
N TYR A 357 -0.91 -20.10 18.25
CA TYR A 357 -0.55 -20.37 19.65
C TYR A 357 -0.08 -19.13 20.42
N GLY A 358 0.32 -18.06 19.71
CA GLY A 358 0.62 -16.77 20.31
C GLY A 358 -0.56 -16.23 21.13
N SER A 359 -1.81 -16.50 20.72
CA SER A 359 -3.02 -16.13 21.47
C SER A 359 -3.10 -16.81 22.84
N PHE A 360 -2.45 -17.96 23.01
CA PHE A 360 -2.36 -18.66 24.27
C PHE A 360 -1.20 -18.15 25.13
N GLU A 361 -0.03 -17.91 24.52
CA GLU A 361 1.16 -17.46 25.24
C GLU A 361 1.04 -16.03 25.80
N ILE A 362 0.34 -15.11 25.11
CA ILE A 362 0.13 -13.73 25.60
C ILE A 362 -0.60 -13.66 26.94
N PHE A 363 -1.35 -14.71 27.30
CA PHE A 363 -2.06 -14.81 28.59
C PHE A 363 -1.32 -15.69 29.61
N GLY A 364 -0.06 -16.07 29.34
CA GLY A 364 0.80 -16.80 30.28
C GLY A 364 0.87 -18.31 30.06
N GLY A 365 0.21 -18.84 29.02
CA GLY A 365 0.26 -20.26 28.64
C GLY A 365 1.52 -20.61 27.86
N MET A 366 2.71 -20.46 28.45
CA MET A 366 3.98 -20.64 27.73
C MET A 366 4.14 -22.09 27.23
N LEU A 367 4.36 -22.29 25.92
CA LEU A 367 4.45 -23.63 25.36
C LEU A 367 5.89 -24.16 25.42
N ALA A 368 6.08 -25.32 26.07
CA ALA A 368 7.39 -25.97 26.15
C ALA A 368 7.98 -26.34 24.78
N THR A 369 7.10 -26.58 23.79
CA THR A 369 7.45 -27.09 22.47
C THR A 369 7.47 -26.01 21.39
N ARG A 370 7.45 -24.72 21.78
CA ARG A 370 7.36 -23.60 20.83
C ARG A 370 8.43 -23.60 19.74
N ASN A 371 9.65 -24.05 20.07
CA ASN A 371 10.78 -24.11 19.14
C ASN A 371 10.61 -25.21 18.07
N ASP A 372 9.71 -26.17 18.29
CA ASP A 372 9.43 -27.28 17.38
C ASP A 372 8.21 -27.01 16.48
N ILE A 373 7.48 -25.92 16.73
CA ILE A 373 6.32 -25.50 15.94
C ILE A 373 6.80 -24.70 14.73
N LYS A 374 6.50 -25.19 13.53
CA LYS A 374 6.89 -24.55 12.28
C LYS A 374 5.91 -23.41 11.95
N ILE A 375 6.45 -22.20 11.78
CA ILE A 375 5.70 -21.02 11.36
C ILE A 375 5.85 -20.83 9.86
N MET A 376 4.74 -20.95 9.13
CA MET A 376 4.72 -20.90 7.66
C MET A 376 4.20 -19.58 7.09
N SER A 377 3.65 -18.72 7.94
CA SER A 377 3.02 -17.45 7.57
C SER A 377 3.27 -16.41 8.66
N ASN A 378 3.34 -15.15 8.27
CA ASN A 378 3.41 -14.03 9.21
C ASN A 378 2.17 -13.98 10.12
N HIS A 379 0.99 -14.38 9.62
CA HIS A 379 -0.26 -14.40 10.40
C HIS A 379 -0.32 -15.53 11.44
N SER A 380 0.46 -16.60 11.25
CA SER A 380 0.60 -17.68 12.22
C SER A 380 1.80 -17.51 13.15
N ALA A 381 2.53 -16.39 13.04
CA ALA A 381 3.62 -16.06 13.94
C ALA A 381 3.07 -15.47 15.25
N PRO A 382 3.60 -15.84 16.43
CA PRO A 382 3.17 -15.24 17.70
C PRO A 382 3.35 -13.73 17.77
N ALA A 383 4.32 -13.17 17.05
CA ALA A 383 4.52 -11.73 16.95
C ALA A 383 3.30 -10.98 16.37
N PHE A 384 2.50 -11.65 15.53
CA PHE A 384 1.26 -11.08 15.04
C PHE A 384 0.27 -10.82 16.19
N VAL A 385 0.18 -11.72 17.18
CA VAL A 385 -0.68 -11.54 18.36
C VAL A 385 -0.09 -10.49 19.31
N ASN A 386 1.23 -10.42 19.44
CA ASN A 386 1.89 -9.38 20.25
C ASN A 386 1.54 -7.96 19.75
N GLU A 387 1.41 -7.77 18.44
CA GLU A 387 0.96 -6.50 17.86
C GLU A 387 -0.46 -6.12 18.29
N LEU A 388 -1.40 -7.08 18.29
CA LEU A 388 -2.73 -6.84 18.83
C LEU A 388 -2.65 -6.39 20.29
N MET A 389 -1.84 -7.07 21.11
CA MET A 389 -1.69 -6.76 22.53
C MET A 389 -1.11 -5.38 22.77
N PHE A 390 -0.11 -4.96 21.97
CA PHE A 390 0.42 -3.61 22.01
C PHE A 390 -0.66 -2.58 21.68
N ILE A 391 -1.36 -2.74 20.55
CA ILE A 391 -2.40 -1.80 20.12
C ILE A 391 -3.52 -1.72 21.17
N THR A 392 -3.91 -2.85 21.73
CA THR A 392 -5.00 -2.95 22.72
C THR A 392 -4.54 -2.77 24.17
N LYS A 393 -3.29 -2.38 24.42
CA LYS A 393 -2.75 -2.13 25.77
C LYS A 393 -3.67 -1.23 26.63
N PRO A 394 -4.21 -0.09 26.14
CA PRO A 394 -5.13 0.73 26.93
C PRO A 394 -6.42 0.01 27.32
N PHE A 395 -6.88 -0.95 26.50
CA PHE A 395 -8.04 -1.76 26.82
C PHE A 395 -7.74 -2.72 27.97
N TRP A 396 -6.60 -3.41 27.94
CA TRP A 396 -6.24 -4.39 28.97
C TRP A 396 -5.97 -3.74 30.33
N GLU A 397 -5.30 -2.59 30.34
CA GLU A 397 -5.07 -1.79 31.54
C GLU A 397 -6.40 -1.37 32.21
N ALA A 398 -7.42 -1.06 31.40
CA ALA A 398 -8.74 -0.69 31.89
C ALA A 398 -9.69 -1.87 32.18
N ASN A 399 -9.28 -3.11 31.87
CA ASN A 399 -10.11 -4.33 32.00
C ASN A 399 -9.27 -5.52 32.47
N SER A 400 -8.63 -5.40 33.64
CA SER A 400 -7.77 -6.47 34.19
C SER A 400 -8.53 -7.78 34.40
N ASN A 401 -9.83 -7.73 34.68
CA ASN A 401 -10.71 -8.89 34.79
C ASN A 401 -10.79 -9.72 33.49
N ALA A 402 -10.76 -9.08 32.31
CA ALA A 402 -10.73 -9.79 31.04
C ALA A 402 -9.38 -10.52 30.86
N MET A 403 -8.28 -9.86 31.19
CA MET A 403 -6.95 -10.47 31.18
C MET A 403 -6.86 -11.68 32.12
N GLU A 404 -7.41 -11.56 33.33
CA GLU A 404 -7.46 -12.63 34.32
C GLU A 404 -8.33 -13.81 33.85
N PHE A 405 -9.48 -13.53 33.22
CA PHE A 405 -10.35 -14.55 32.66
C PHE A 405 -9.67 -15.39 31.57
N PHE A 406 -9.00 -14.75 30.61
CA PHE A 406 -8.29 -15.52 29.57
C PHE A 406 -7.05 -16.23 30.13
N ARG A 407 -6.37 -15.63 31.10
CA ARG A 407 -5.27 -16.29 31.83
C ARG A 407 -5.75 -17.54 32.58
N SER A 408 -6.92 -17.51 33.20
CA SER A 408 -7.43 -18.67 33.94
C SER A 408 -7.67 -19.87 33.01
N ILE A 409 -8.14 -19.63 31.78
CA ILE A 409 -8.26 -20.64 30.73
C ILE A 409 -6.88 -21.23 30.42
N CYS A 410 -5.88 -20.37 30.20
CA CYS A 410 -4.51 -20.80 29.87
C CYS A 410 -3.84 -21.61 30.99
N SER A 411 -4.17 -21.32 32.25
CA SER A 411 -3.66 -22.04 33.42
C SER A 411 -4.47 -23.28 33.81
N ALA A 412 -5.55 -23.60 33.08
CA ALA A 412 -6.37 -24.76 33.40
C ALA A 412 -5.55 -26.07 33.32
N PRO A 413 -5.76 -27.03 34.25
CA PRO A 413 -5.00 -28.28 34.27
C PRO A 413 -5.02 -29.00 32.91
N GLY A 414 -3.84 -29.34 32.38
CA GLY A 414 -3.68 -30.03 31.09
C GLY A 414 -3.81 -29.16 29.84
N MET A 415 -4.17 -27.87 29.97
CA MET A 415 -4.37 -26.99 28.81
C MET A 415 -3.08 -26.74 28.03
N VAL A 416 -1.98 -26.45 28.72
CA VAL A 416 -0.67 -26.19 28.11
C VAL A 416 -0.20 -27.40 27.28
N ASP A 417 -0.38 -28.60 27.81
CA ASP A 417 0.01 -29.83 27.12
C ASP A 417 -0.88 -30.08 25.88
N ALA A 418 -2.20 -29.91 26.01
CA ALA A 418 -3.13 -30.10 24.91
C ALA A 418 -2.89 -29.11 23.76
N VAL A 419 -2.65 -27.83 24.08
CA VAL A 419 -2.32 -26.80 23.08
C VAL A 419 -0.96 -27.08 22.42
N SER A 420 0.05 -27.47 23.21
CA SER A 420 1.37 -27.86 22.70
C SER A 420 1.26 -29.02 21.69
N GLU A 421 0.56 -30.09 22.08
CA GLU A 421 0.34 -31.26 21.22
C GLU A 421 -0.44 -30.91 19.94
N TYR A 422 -1.47 -30.06 20.05
CA TYR A 422 -2.24 -29.60 18.91
C TYR A 422 -1.35 -28.90 17.88
N HIS A 423 -0.60 -27.86 18.28
CA HIS A 423 0.23 -27.11 17.33
C HIS A 423 1.40 -27.91 16.78
N LEU A 424 1.99 -28.81 17.58
CA LEU A 424 2.97 -29.77 17.07
C LEU A 424 2.38 -30.71 16.02
N ALA A 425 1.17 -31.23 16.26
CA ALA A 425 0.49 -32.10 15.31
C ALA A 425 0.16 -31.35 14.01
N GLN A 426 -0.35 -30.12 14.09
CA GLN A 426 -0.59 -29.28 12.90
C GLN A 426 0.71 -28.95 12.17
N SER A 427 1.79 -28.61 12.87
CA SER A 427 3.13 -28.39 12.29
C SER A 427 3.62 -29.62 11.49
N ASN A 428 3.32 -30.82 11.97
CA ASN A 428 3.68 -32.07 11.28
C ASN A 428 2.89 -32.32 9.98
N LYS A 429 1.75 -31.64 9.79
CA LYS A 429 1.00 -31.66 8.52
C LYS A 429 1.75 -30.95 7.39
N ILE A 430 2.72 -30.09 7.70
CA ILE A 430 3.46 -29.35 6.69
C ILE A 430 4.26 -30.32 5.82
N GLY A 431 4.12 -30.17 4.50
CA GLY A 431 4.74 -31.04 3.51
C GLY A 431 4.13 -32.45 3.43
N LEU A 432 2.92 -32.66 3.97
CA LEU A 432 2.21 -33.96 3.91
C LEU A 432 2.14 -34.56 2.51
N ALA A 433 1.98 -33.72 1.48
CA ALA A 433 1.91 -34.16 0.09
C ALA A 433 3.20 -34.85 -0.41
N PHE A 434 4.31 -34.66 0.28
CA PHE A 434 5.62 -35.20 -0.06
C PHE A 434 6.04 -36.37 0.85
N LYS A 435 5.12 -36.87 1.69
CA LYS A 435 5.39 -37.97 2.63
C LYS A 435 4.74 -39.26 2.16
N ASP A 436 5.29 -40.39 2.61
CA ASP A 436 4.73 -41.71 2.31
C ASP A 436 3.28 -41.85 2.81
N PRO A 437 2.40 -42.58 2.09
CA PRO A 437 0.99 -42.73 2.48
C PRO A 437 0.77 -43.24 3.91
N LYS A 438 1.66 -44.11 4.41
CA LYS A 438 1.61 -44.59 5.80
C LYS A 438 1.89 -43.49 6.81
N ASP A 439 2.83 -42.59 6.50
CA ASP A 439 3.12 -41.42 7.33
C ASP A 439 2.02 -40.39 7.28
N VAL A 440 1.41 -40.18 6.10
CA VAL A 440 0.23 -39.32 5.94
C VAL A 440 -0.91 -39.78 6.84
N ALA A 441 -1.24 -41.07 6.81
CA ALA A 441 -2.29 -41.64 7.67
C ALA A 441 -1.98 -41.45 9.16
N ARG A 442 -0.75 -41.80 9.57
CA ARG A 442 -0.29 -41.64 10.96
C ARG A 442 -0.35 -40.19 11.46
N ILE A 443 0.10 -39.24 10.64
CA ILE A 443 0.08 -37.80 10.98
C ILE A 443 -1.37 -37.32 11.10
N ARG A 444 -2.25 -37.68 10.17
CA ARG A 444 -3.68 -37.31 10.24
C ARG A 444 -4.34 -37.83 11.51
N THR A 445 -4.12 -39.09 11.89
CA THR A 445 -4.64 -39.66 13.14
C THR A 445 -4.14 -38.89 14.36
N LYS A 446 -2.83 -38.56 14.42
CA LYS A 446 -2.29 -37.74 15.51
C LYS A 446 -2.95 -36.37 15.62
N CYS A 447 -3.24 -35.73 14.49
CA CYS A 447 -3.88 -34.42 14.47
C CYS A 447 -5.32 -34.48 14.99
N VAL A 448 -6.12 -35.46 14.53
CA VAL A 448 -7.49 -35.64 15.01
C VAL A 448 -7.49 -35.93 16.51
N LYS A 449 -6.56 -36.77 17.00
CA LYS A 449 -6.45 -37.07 18.43
C LYS A 449 -6.13 -35.82 19.25
N ALA A 450 -5.16 -35.02 18.82
CA ALA A 450 -4.78 -33.79 19.53
C ALA A 450 -5.90 -32.74 19.51
N GLU A 451 -6.63 -32.63 18.40
CA GLU A 451 -7.79 -31.74 18.29
C GLU A 451 -8.93 -32.15 19.24
N ASN A 452 -9.30 -33.43 19.25
CA ASN A 452 -10.32 -33.94 20.16
C ASN A 452 -9.93 -33.75 21.62
N ALA A 453 -8.66 -34.01 21.98
CA ALA A 453 -8.19 -33.83 23.35
C ALA A 453 -8.31 -32.37 23.82
N LEU A 454 -7.99 -31.41 22.95
CA LEU A 454 -8.18 -29.99 23.25
C LEU A 454 -9.66 -29.63 23.39
N ASP A 455 -10.52 -30.13 22.49
CA ASP A 455 -11.97 -29.83 22.53
C ASP A 455 -12.67 -30.45 23.77
N GLU A 456 -12.28 -31.66 24.18
CA GLU A 456 -12.77 -32.32 25.39
C GLU A 456 -12.38 -31.54 26.66
N LEU A 457 -11.13 -31.08 26.73
CA LEU A 457 -10.63 -30.30 27.87
C LEU A 457 -11.35 -28.95 27.98
N ILE A 458 -11.68 -28.33 26.85
CA ILE A 458 -12.47 -27.10 26.80
C ILE A 458 -13.92 -27.30 27.19
N THR A 459 -14.53 -28.39 26.75
CA THR A 459 -15.89 -28.76 27.18
C THR A 459 -15.94 -28.90 28.70
N THR A 460 -14.96 -29.62 29.27
CA THR A 460 -14.82 -29.79 30.72
C THR A 460 -14.66 -28.44 31.44
N TYR A 461 -13.86 -27.53 30.89
CA TYR A 461 -13.65 -26.20 31.47
C TYR A 461 -14.92 -25.34 31.42
N ILE A 462 -15.69 -25.40 30.34
CA ILE A 462 -16.98 -24.69 30.21
C ILE A 462 -17.98 -25.21 31.26
N GLU A 463 -18.06 -26.53 31.46
CA GLU A 463 -18.90 -27.14 32.48
C GLU A 463 -18.53 -26.66 33.89
N GLN A 464 -17.22 -26.53 34.17
CA GLN A 464 -16.74 -26.00 35.45
C GLN A 464 -17.17 -24.55 35.68
N ILE A 465 -17.06 -23.68 34.66
CA ILE A 465 -17.54 -22.29 34.76
C ILE A 465 -19.04 -22.24 35.08
N ASN A 466 -19.84 -23.09 34.44
CA ASN A 466 -21.30 -23.10 34.63
C ASN A 466 -21.74 -23.66 36.00
N SER A 467 -20.82 -24.28 36.75
CA SER A 467 -21.07 -24.82 38.09
C SER A 467 -20.72 -23.86 39.23
N GLN A 468 -20.14 -22.70 38.91
CA GLN A 468 -19.81 -21.60 39.83
C GLN A 468 -20.89 -20.50 39.74
#